data_AF-A0A1F6DF04-F1
#
_entry.id   AF-A0A1F6DF04-F1
#
_cell.length_a   1.000
_cell.length_b   1.000
_cell.length_c   1.000
_cell.angle_alpha   90.00
_cell.angle_beta   90.00
_cell.angle_gamma   90.00
#
_symmetry.space_group_name_H-M   'P 1'
#
loop_
_entity.id
_entity.type
_entity.pdbx_description
1 polymer ?
#
loop_
_entity_poly.entity_id
_entity_poly.type
_entity_poly.pdbx_seq_one_letter_code
_entity_poly.pdbx_strand_id
1 'polypeptide(L)' 'MSQKNFTNELGNAITVEVSAKEIEGVPGVLLYIEGPTSLTENHITRKEAEVIYEALGNLLHS' A
#
# COMPACT_ATOMS: atom_id res chain seq x y z
N MET A 1 -0.01 12.09 -2.06
CA MET A 1 1.01 11.04 -2.18
C MET A 1 1.68 10.91 -0.82
N SER A 2 1.87 9.69 -0.33
CA SER A 2 2.56 9.37 0.92
C SER A 2 3.56 8.26 0.62
N GLN A 3 4.84 8.51 0.89
CA GLN A 3 5.91 7.54 0.67
C GLN A 3 6.64 7.27 1.99
N LYS A 4 7.02 6.01 2.22
CA LYS A 4 7.85 5.61 3.34
C LYS A 4 8.89 4.58 2.92
N ASN A 5 10.08 4.72 3.49
CA ASN A 5 11.16 3.74 3.35
C ASN A 5 11.41 3.09 4.71
N PHE A 6 11.62 1.79 4.74
CA PHE A 6 11.92 1.03 5.97
C PHE A 6 12.71 -0.24 5.64
N THR A 7 13.18 -0.93 6.68
CA THR A 7 13.77 -2.26 6.56
C THR A 7 12.77 -3.27 7.13
N ASN A 8 12.41 -4.29 6.35
CA ASN A 8 11.51 -5.34 6.81
C ASN A 8 12.24 -6.39 7.68
N GLU A 9 11.51 -7.39 8.15
CA GLU A 9 11.97 -8.45 9.04
C GLU A 9 13.05 -9.35 8.40
N LEU A 10 13.19 -9.31 7.08
CA LEU A 10 14.21 -10.03 6.32
C LEU A 10 15.51 -9.22 6.13
N GLY A 11 15.57 -7.98 6.62
CA GLY A 11 16.70 -7.08 6.40
C GLY A 11 16.68 -6.38 5.04
N ASN A 12 15.60 -6.52 4.27
CA ASN A 12 15.48 -5.88 2.95
C ASN A 12 15.05 -4.43 3.09
N ALA A 13 15.71 -3.54 2.36
CA ALA A 13 15.25 -2.16 2.20
C ALA A 13 14.01 -2.13 1.31
N ILE A 14 12.91 -1.62 1.86
CA ILE A 14 11.60 -1.55 1.20
C ILE A 14 11.18 -0.08 1.07
N THR A 15 10.62 0.26 -0.08
CA THR A 15 9.91 1.51 -0.34
C THR A 15 8.43 1.19 -0.53
N VAL A 16 7.57 1.92 0.17
CA VAL A 16 6.11 1.88 -0.03
C VAL A 16 5.63 3.26 -0.40
N GLU A 17 4.86 3.36 -1.47
CA GLU A 17 4.20 4.57 -1.92
C GLU A 17 2.69 4.36 -2.04
N VAL A 18 1.94 5.34 -1.57
CA VAL A 18 0.49 5.40 -1.68
C VAL A 18 0.09 6.74 -2.27
N SER A 19 -0.60 6.74 -3.41
CA SER A 19 -1.06 7.95 -4.09
C SER A 19 -2.54 7.85 -4.46
N ALA A 20 -3.24 8.99 -4.42
CA ALA A 20 -4.62 9.04 -4.91
C ALA A 20 -4.60 8.98 -6.44
N LYS A 21 -5.48 8.15 -7.02
CA LYS A 21 -5.55 7.95 -8.47
C LYS A 21 -6.98 7.65 -8.87
N GLU A 22 -7.45 8.20 -9.96
CA GLU A 22 -8.76 7.84 -10.51
C GLU A 22 -8.65 6.48 -11.24
N ILE A 23 -9.59 5.58 -10.97
CA ILE A 23 -9.66 4.24 -11.57
C ILE A 23 -11.05 4.12 -12.17
N GLU A 24 -11.14 3.96 -13.49
CA GLU A 24 -12.41 3.78 -14.22
C GLU A 24 -13.47 4.86 -13.90
N GLY A 25 -13.06 6.11 -13.66
CA GLY A 25 -13.98 7.21 -13.36
C GLY A 25 -14.37 7.34 -11.89
N VAL A 26 -13.82 6.51 -10.98
CA VAL A 26 -14.08 6.59 -9.54
C VAL A 26 -12.81 6.89 -8.73
N PRO A 27 -12.93 7.51 -7.54
CA PRO A 27 -11.79 7.73 -6.66
C PRO A 27 -11.12 6.41 -6.25
N GLY A 28 -9.81 6.34 -6.46
CA GLY A 28 -8.98 5.18 -6.14
C GLY A 28 -7.64 5.55 -5.54
N VAL A 29 -6.83 4.52 -5.34
CA VAL A 29 -5.52 4.54 -4.69
C VAL A 29 -4.58 3.65 -5.50
N LEU A 30 -3.43 4.20 -5.82
CA LEU A 30 -2.27 3.44 -6.29
C LEU A 30 -1.40 3.10 -5.09
N LEU A 31 -1.14 1.80 -4.91
CA LEU A 31 -0.21 1.27 -3.93
C LEU A 31 0.98 0.66 -4.67
N TYR A 32 2.17 1.13 -4.34
CA TYR A 32 3.42 0.64 -4.91
C TYR A 32 4.35 0.18 -3.78
N ILE A 33 4.91 -1.02 -3.93
CA ILE A 33 5.89 -1.60 -3.01
C ILE A 33 7.08 -2.09 -3.82
N GLU A 34 8.26 -1.61 -3.46
CA GLU A 34 9.53 -1.97 -4.11
C GLU A 34 10.58 -2.37 -3.09
N GLY A 35 11.33 -3.41 -3.38
CA GLY A 35 12.50 -3.87 -2.64
C GLY A 35 13.16 -5.07 -3.33
N PRO A 36 14.31 -5.55 -2.81
CA PRO A 36 15.08 -6.64 -3.43
C PRO A 36 14.29 -7.92 -3.73
N THR A 37 13.24 -8.18 -2.95
CA THR A 37 12.38 -9.37 -3.06
C THR A 37 10.91 -9.02 -3.28
N SER A 38 10.59 -7.75 -3.52
CA SER A 38 9.21 -7.27 -3.52
C SER A 38 9.03 -6.26 -4.64
N LEU A 39 8.17 -6.58 -5.60
CA LEU A 39 7.69 -5.63 -6.59
C LEU A 39 6.19 -5.81 -6.71
N THR A 40 5.43 -4.81 -6.31
CA THR A 40 3.98 -4.85 -6.37
C THR A 40 3.45 -3.48 -6.73
N GLU A 41 2.61 -3.45 -7.76
CA GLU A 41 1.83 -2.28 -8.13
C GLU A 41 0.37 -2.70 -8.11
N ASN A 42 -0.46 -2.03 -7.32
CA ASN A 42 -1.87 -2.37 -7.16
C ASN A 42 -2.72 -1.10 -7.23
N HIS A 43 -3.80 -1.19 -8.00
CA HIS A 43 -4.73 -0.09 -8.25
C HIS A 43 -6.06 -0.53 -7.66
N ILE A 44 -6.45 0.10 -6.55
CA ILE A 44 -7.65 -0.25 -5.81
C ILE A 44 -8.55 0.97 -5.65
N THR A 45 -9.86 0.77 -5.63
CA THR A 45 -10.82 1.82 -5.31
C THR A 45 -10.58 2.36 -3.90
N ARG A 46 -11.06 3.58 -3.61
CA ARG A 46 -10.99 4.16 -2.27
C ARG A 46 -11.65 3.25 -1.22
N LYS A 47 -12.76 2.59 -1.56
CA LYS A 47 -13.49 1.73 -0.61
C LYS A 47 -12.69 0.47 -0.26
N GLU A 48 -12.01 -0.13 -1.24
CA GLU A 48 -11.11 -1.25 -0.98
C GLU A 48 -9.95 -0.84 -0.08
N ALA A 49 -9.36 0.33 -0.31
CA ALA A 49 -8.29 0.86 0.55
C ALA A 49 -8.75 1.05 2.01
N GLU A 50 -9.96 1.58 2.22
CA GLU A 50 -10.56 1.73 3.55
C GLU A 50 -10.74 0.39 4.26
N VAL A 51 -11.27 -0.62 3.56
CA VAL A 51 -11.49 -1.97 4.11
C VAL A 51 -10.17 -2.66 4.44
N ILE A 52 -9.16 -2.53 3.57
CA ILE A 52 -7.81 -3.06 3.82
C ILE A 52 -7.18 -2.39 5.03
N TYR A 53 -7.30 -1.07 5.17
CA TYR A 53 -6.78 -0.34 6.31
C TYR A 53 -7.39 -0.84 7.63
N GLU A 54 -8.72 -1.02 7.67
CA GLU A 54 -9.41 -1.57 8.84
C GLU A 54 -8.96 -3.00 9.15
N ALA A 55 -8.90 -3.88 8.14
CA ALA A 55 -8.47 -5.26 8.31
C ALA A 55 -7.02 -5.38 8.81
N LEU A 56 -6.10 -4.58 8.26
CA LEU A 56 -4.72 -4.51 8.72
C LEU A 56 -4.62 -3.94 10.13
N GLY A 57 -5.38 -2.90 10.45
CA GLY A 57 -5.42 -2.32 11.78
C GLY A 57 -5.87 -3.34 12.84
N ASN A 58 -6.87 -4.15 12.52
CA ASN A 58 -7.34 -5.23 13.40
C ASN A 58 -6.28 -6.33 13.60
N LEU A 59 -5.49 -6.64 12.58
CA LEU A 59 -4.45 -7.67 12.63
C LEU A 59 -3.16 -7.21 13.34
N LEU A 60 -2.79 -5.94 13.19
CA LEU A 60 -1.52 -5.40 13.71
C LEU A 60 -1.63 -4.91 15.16
N HIS A 61 -2.84 -4.64 15.64
CA HIS A 61 -3.10 -4.19 17.02
C HIS A 61 -3.76 -5.25 17.91
N SER A 62 -3.87 -6.49 17.43
CA SER A 62 -4.25 -7.67 18.22
C SER A 62 -3.04 -8.33 18.86
#